data_AF-A0A1V6K785-F1
#
_entry.id   AF-A0A1V6K785-F1
#
_cell.length_a   1.000
_cell.length_b   1.000
_cell.length_c   1.000
_cell.angle_alpha   90.00
_cell.angle_beta   90.00
_cell.angle_gamma   90.00
#
_symmetry.space_group_name_H-M   'P 1'
#
loop_
_entity.id
_entity.type
_entity.pdbx_description
1 polymer ?
#
loop_
_entity_poly.entity_id
_entity_poly.type
_entity_poly.pdbx_seq_one_letter_code
_entity_poly.pdbx_strand_id
1 'polypeptide(L)'
;MDSSVHPPCGAPDVTGSLVIFNWQHWGIIIGSLQAIENYLDGSQNARILDRINHEAVQVYYDVYNTGLTKGHDVPGDIHLLKGRIAQFHFKNGPDYLDNGKLKLGPIATAIKAIGYRGWIVLETSSPSKDAVADVRRNAEFARGLFK
;
A
#
# COMPACT_ATOMS: atom_id res chain seq x y z
N MET A 1 4.48 -18.01 -33.91
CA MET A 1 5.47 -18.23 -32.84
C MET A 1 6.55 -17.19 -33.05
N ASP A 2 6.48 -16.09 -32.32
CA ASP A 2 7.60 -15.18 -32.14
C ASP A 2 7.53 -14.67 -30.70
N SER A 3 8.58 -14.98 -29.95
CA SER A 3 8.72 -14.81 -28.51
C SER A 3 9.60 -13.59 -28.27
N SER A 4 8.98 -12.42 -28.10
CA SER A 4 9.69 -11.23 -27.61
C SER A 4 9.75 -11.30 -26.09
N VAL A 5 10.94 -11.61 -25.59
CA VAL A 5 11.28 -11.72 -24.18
C VAL A 5 11.47 -10.31 -23.63
N HIS A 6 10.64 -9.88 -22.67
CA HIS A 6 10.85 -8.61 -21.97
C HIS A 6 12.10 -8.71 -21.08
N PRO A 7 13.03 -7.74 -21.11
CA PRO A 7 14.12 -7.69 -20.15
C PRO A 7 13.60 -7.23 -18.76
N PRO A 8 14.15 -7.75 -17.65
CA PRO A 8 13.79 -7.30 -16.32
C PRO A 8 14.30 -5.87 -16.07
N CYS A 9 13.44 -5.04 -15.46
CA CYS A 9 13.76 -3.69 -15.02
C CYS A 9 14.79 -3.76 -13.88
N GLY A 10 16.06 -3.52 -14.19
CA GLY A 10 17.13 -3.39 -13.21
C GLY A 10 17.04 -2.05 -12.48
N ALA A 11 17.16 -2.07 -11.15
CA ALA A 11 17.29 -0.86 -10.35
C ALA A 11 18.62 -0.14 -10.65
N PRO A 12 18.68 1.20 -10.71
CA PRO A 12 19.92 1.91 -10.93
C PRO A 12 20.81 1.92 -9.68
N ASP A 13 22.08 1.61 -9.92
CA ASP A 13 23.22 1.77 -9.01
C ASP A 13 23.49 3.27 -8.75
N VAL A 14 23.82 3.61 -7.51
CA VAL A 14 24.04 4.97 -7.01
C VAL A 14 25.53 5.29 -7.01
N THR A 15 26.04 5.83 -8.12
CA THR A 15 27.26 6.64 -8.11
C THR A 15 27.07 7.90 -8.94
N GLY A 16 27.43 9.04 -8.35
CA GLY A 16 27.06 10.37 -8.79
C GLY A 16 27.45 10.70 -10.23
N SER A 17 26.52 11.30 -10.95
CA SER A 17 26.79 12.21 -12.06
C SER A 17 25.59 13.15 -12.20
N LEU A 18 25.88 14.44 -12.20
CA LEU A 18 24.96 15.52 -12.52
C LEU A 18 24.35 15.25 -13.90
N VAL A 19 23.07 14.89 -13.95
CA VAL A 19 22.32 14.79 -15.21
C VAL A 19 21.63 16.12 -15.47
N ILE A 20 22.19 16.91 -16.39
CA ILE A 20 21.47 18.00 -17.05
C ILE A 20 20.51 17.35 -18.06
N PHE A 21 19.21 17.41 -17.79
CA PHE A 21 18.20 16.93 -18.75
C PHE A 21 18.07 17.91 -19.92
N ASN A 22 18.61 17.53 -21.08
CA ASN A 22 18.31 18.16 -22.36
C ASN A 22 16.93 17.66 -22.85
N TRP A 23 16.00 18.59 -23.02
CA TRP A 23 14.60 18.36 -23.37
C TRP A 23 14.43 18.12 -24.87
N GLN A 24 14.47 16.86 -25.33
CA GLN A 24 13.99 16.45 -26.65
C GLN A 24 13.55 14.98 -26.63
N HIS A 25 12.39 14.68 -26.01
CA HIS A 25 11.45 13.61 -26.38
C HIS A 25 10.22 13.76 -25.48
N TRP A 26 9.05 13.97 -26.10
CA TRP A 26 7.77 14.12 -25.42
C TRP A 26 7.30 12.76 -24.86
N GLY A 27 7.64 12.47 -23.61
CA GLY A 27 6.98 11.43 -22.84
C GLY A 27 5.82 12.05 -22.07
N ILE A 28 4.61 12.04 -22.63
CA ILE A 28 3.41 12.29 -21.81
C ILE A 28 3.20 11.02 -20.98
N ILE A 29 3.36 11.09 -19.66
CA ILE A 29 2.82 10.04 -18.78
C ILE A 29 1.30 10.26 -18.77
N ILE A 30 0.58 9.48 -19.56
CA ILE A 30 -0.90 9.46 -19.55
C ILE A 30 -1.32 8.20 -18.78
N GLY A 31 -1.77 8.37 -17.55
CA GLY A 31 -2.32 7.28 -16.75
C GLY A 31 -2.48 7.67 -15.29
N SER A 32 -3.72 7.71 -14.81
CA SER A 32 -4.03 7.82 -13.38
C SER A 32 -4.43 6.44 -12.85
N LEU A 33 -3.72 5.96 -11.82
CA LEU A 33 -4.19 4.82 -11.02
C LEU A 33 -5.32 5.31 -10.12
N GLN A 34 -6.51 4.73 -10.24
CA GLN A 34 -7.62 4.98 -9.33
C GLN A 34 -7.69 3.86 -8.30
N ALA A 35 -7.64 4.22 -7.02
CA ALA A 35 -7.75 3.27 -5.94
C ALA A 35 -9.10 3.43 -5.21
N ILE A 36 -9.76 2.32 -4.91
CA ILE A 36 -11.02 2.29 -4.17
C ILE A 36 -10.71 1.95 -2.72
N GLU A 37 -11.03 2.85 -1.80
CA GLU A 37 -11.09 2.56 -0.37
C GLU A 37 -12.54 2.25 0.02
N ASN A 38 -12.75 1.20 0.82
CA ASN A 38 -14.08 0.78 1.27
C ASN A 38 -13.99 -0.10 2.52
N TYR A 39 -15.15 -0.60 2.95
CA TYR A 39 -15.31 -1.50 4.10
C TYR A 39 -15.50 -2.97 3.73
N LEU A 40 -15.32 -3.34 2.46
CA LEU A 40 -15.60 -4.69 1.96
C LEU A 40 -14.43 -5.64 2.25
N ASP A 41 -14.74 -6.93 2.34
CA ASP A 41 -13.71 -7.97 2.42
C ASP A 41 -12.96 -8.16 1.09
N GLY A 42 -11.93 -9.00 1.09
CA GLY A 42 -11.10 -9.28 -0.06
C GLY A 42 -11.87 -9.93 -1.21
N SER A 43 -12.85 -10.79 -0.92
CA SER A 43 -13.63 -11.49 -1.96
C SER A 43 -14.61 -10.55 -2.67
N GLN A 44 -15.23 -9.65 -1.92
CA GLN A 44 -16.09 -8.59 -2.44
C GLN A 44 -15.29 -7.59 -3.28
N ASN A 45 -14.13 -7.15 -2.79
CA ASN A 45 -13.22 -6.31 -3.57
C ASN A 45 -12.74 -7.02 -4.85
N ALA A 46 -12.35 -8.29 -4.75
CA ALA A 46 -11.96 -9.08 -5.91
C ALA A 46 -13.08 -9.11 -6.96
N ARG A 47 -14.32 -9.39 -6.56
CA ARG A 47 -15.48 -9.37 -7.47
C ARG A 47 -15.67 -8.01 -8.13
N ILE A 48 -15.49 -6.89 -7.41
CA ILE A 48 -15.60 -5.56 -8.00
C ILE A 48 -14.56 -5.34 -9.09
N LEU A 49 -13.26 -5.57 -8.81
CA LEU A 49 -12.25 -5.29 -9.84
C LEU A 49 -12.29 -6.32 -10.98
N ASP A 50 -12.86 -7.52 -10.77
CA ASP A 50 -13.11 -8.47 -11.87
C ASP A 50 -14.20 -7.95 -12.81
N ARG A 51 -15.19 -7.21 -12.28
CA ARG A 51 -16.24 -6.57 -13.08
C ARG A 51 -15.76 -5.31 -13.78
N ILE A 52 -14.86 -4.55 -13.14
CA ILE A 52 -14.22 -3.38 -13.76
C ILE A 52 -13.23 -3.83 -14.85
N ASN A 53 -12.50 -4.92 -14.59
CA ASN A 53 -11.57 -5.56 -15.52
C ASN A 53 -10.57 -4.60 -16.17
N HIS A 54 -9.95 -3.73 -15.36
CA HIS A 54 -8.98 -2.75 -15.83
C HIS A 54 -7.85 -2.54 -14.81
N GLU A 55 -6.60 -2.62 -15.25
CA GLU A 55 -5.42 -2.57 -14.36
C GLU A 55 -5.24 -1.22 -13.65
N ALA A 56 -5.73 -0.14 -14.25
CA ALA A 56 -5.70 1.19 -13.63
C ALA A 56 -6.63 1.33 -12.41
N VAL A 57 -7.44 0.31 -12.08
CA VAL A 57 -8.29 0.32 -10.89
C VAL A 57 -7.85 -0.75 -9.90
N GLN A 58 -7.51 -0.33 -8.70
CA GLN A 58 -6.98 -1.19 -7.63
C GLN A 58 -7.62 -0.84 -6.28
N VAL A 59 -7.28 -1.58 -5.23
CA VAL A 59 -7.77 -1.31 -3.86
C VAL A 59 -6.79 -0.40 -3.11
N TYR A 60 -7.33 0.61 -2.44
CA TYR A 60 -6.65 1.30 -1.35
C TYR A 60 -7.08 0.62 -0.05
N TYR A 61 -6.24 -0.28 0.47
CA TYR A 61 -6.67 -1.24 1.49
C TYR A 61 -6.38 -0.72 2.90
N ASP A 62 -7.43 -0.29 3.60
CA ASP A 62 -7.37 0.15 4.99
C ASP A 62 -7.58 -1.01 5.95
N VAL A 63 -6.51 -1.39 6.67
CA VAL A 63 -6.48 -2.59 7.51
C VAL A 63 -7.27 -2.43 8.81
N TYR A 64 -7.56 -1.21 9.23
CA TYR A 64 -8.35 -0.95 10.44
C TYR A 64 -9.85 -0.94 10.12
N ASN A 65 -10.24 -0.33 9.00
CA ASN A 65 -11.61 -0.34 8.51
C ASN A 65 -12.08 -1.78 8.31
N THR A 66 -11.32 -2.59 7.57
CA THR A 66 -11.70 -3.97 7.29
C THR A 66 -11.49 -4.88 8.51
N GLY A 67 -10.32 -4.81 9.15
CA GLY A 67 -9.97 -5.71 10.25
C GLY A 67 -10.68 -5.42 11.56
N LEU A 68 -10.60 -4.18 12.07
CA LEU A 68 -11.16 -3.86 13.39
C LEU A 68 -12.62 -3.42 13.32
N THR A 69 -12.96 -2.56 12.36
CA THR A 69 -14.32 -2.01 12.28
C THR A 69 -15.32 -3.02 11.69
N LYS A 70 -14.89 -3.87 10.75
CA LYS A 70 -15.76 -4.87 10.11
C LYS A 70 -15.46 -6.32 10.49
N GLY A 71 -14.31 -6.61 11.08
CA GLY A 71 -13.97 -7.97 11.56
C GLY A 71 -13.56 -8.93 10.46
N HIS A 72 -13.06 -8.43 9.32
CA HIS A 72 -12.59 -9.26 8.21
C HIS A 72 -11.22 -9.89 8.48
N ASP A 73 -10.93 -11.00 7.78
CA ASP A 73 -9.61 -11.63 7.79
C ASP A 73 -8.63 -10.85 6.90
N VAL A 74 -8.01 -9.83 7.49
CA VAL A 74 -7.09 -8.94 6.77
C VAL A 74 -5.90 -9.68 6.15
N PRO A 75 -5.16 -10.57 6.85
CA PRO A 75 -4.11 -11.35 6.22
C PRO A 75 -4.60 -12.17 5.02
N GLY A 76 -5.74 -12.85 5.15
CA GLY A 76 -6.37 -13.60 4.06
C GLY A 76 -6.72 -12.72 2.86
N ASP A 77 -7.35 -11.56 3.12
CA ASP A 77 -7.69 -10.56 2.10
C ASP A 77 -6.46 -10.07 1.34
N ILE A 78 -5.35 -9.80 2.05
CA ILE A 78 -4.09 -9.35 1.45
C ILE A 78 -3.54 -10.39 0.48
N HIS A 79 -3.58 -11.66 0.86
CA HIS A 79 -3.16 -12.75 -0.03
C HIS A 79 -4.05 -12.88 -1.25
N LEU A 80 -5.37 -12.77 -1.07
CA LEU A 80 -6.35 -12.85 -2.15
C LEU A 80 -6.22 -11.69 -3.15
N LEU A 81 -5.94 -10.49 -2.65
CA LEU A 81 -5.81 -9.26 -3.44
C LEU A 81 -4.38 -9.01 -3.95
N LYS A 82 -3.48 -10.01 -3.92
CA LYS A 82 -2.11 -9.87 -4.41
C LYS A 82 -2.07 -9.31 -5.83
N GLY A 83 -1.30 -8.24 -6.02
CA GLY A 83 -1.17 -7.54 -7.32
C GLY A 83 -2.32 -6.60 -7.66
N ARG A 84 -3.33 -6.47 -6.77
CA ARG A 84 -4.52 -5.63 -6.95
C ARG A 84 -4.68 -4.57 -5.86
N ILE A 85 -3.67 -4.42 -4.99
CA ILE A 85 -3.61 -3.39 -3.94
C ILE A 85 -2.66 -2.30 -4.41
N ALA A 86 -3.18 -1.07 -4.51
CA ALA A 86 -2.41 0.11 -4.85
C ALA A 86 -1.59 0.61 -3.66
N GLN A 87 -2.25 0.73 -2.51
CA GLN A 87 -1.74 1.35 -1.29
C GLN A 87 -2.37 0.71 -0.07
N PHE A 88 -1.64 0.72 1.05
CA PHE A 88 -2.16 0.34 2.35
C PHE A 88 -2.37 1.55 3.23
N HIS A 89 -3.47 1.54 3.98
CA HIS A 89 -3.71 2.49 5.05
C HIS A 89 -3.48 1.85 6.41
N PHE A 90 -2.59 2.41 7.21
CA PHE A 90 -2.47 2.09 8.62
C PHE A 90 -3.10 3.21 9.46
N LYS A 91 -4.07 2.83 10.29
CA LYS A 91 -4.70 3.69 11.28
C LYS A 91 -5.09 2.88 12.52
N ASN A 92 -5.37 3.59 13.61
CA ASN A 92 -5.84 2.97 14.85
C ASN A 92 -6.85 3.85 15.60
N GLY A 93 -7.75 4.51 14.86
CA GLY A 93 -8.75 5.41 15.44
C GLY A 93 -8.10 6.52 16.30
N PRO A 94 -8.54 6.70 17.56
CA PRO A 94 -8.02 7.74 18.44
C PRO A 94 -6.66 7.39 19.09
N ASP A 95 -6.15 6.18 18.86
CA ASP A 95 -4.94 5.66 19.50
C ASP A 95 -3.73 5.64 18.54
N TYR A 96 -2.53 5.53 19.11
CA TYR A 96 -1.30 5.22 18.36
C TYR A 96 -1.34 3.81 17.77
N LEU A 97 -0.59 3.58 16.68
CA LEU A 97 -0.54 2.29 16.00
C LEU A 97 0.05 1.15 16.84
N ASP A 98 0.86 1.49 17.86
CA ASP A 98 1.49 0.53 18.77
C ASP A 98 0.56 0.09 19.93
N ASN A 99 -0.65 0.64 19.99
CA ASN A 99 -1.65 0.33 21.00
C ASN A 99 -2.85 -0.43 20.41
N GLY A 100 -3.68 -1.01 21.27
CA GLY A 100 -5.03 -1.43 20.91
C GLY A 100 -5.17 -2.86 20.37
N LYS A 101 -6.34 -3.09 19.76
CA LYS A 101 -6.85 -4.42 19.43
C LYS A 101 -6.34 -4.96 18.11
N LEU A 102 -6.13 -4.09 17.11
CA LEU A 102 -5.65 -4.50 15.80
C LEU A 102 -4.18 -4.95 15.89
N LYS A 103 -3.89 -6.17 15.45
CA LYS A 103 -2.52 -6.71 15.46
C LYS A 103 -1.87 -6.49 14.10
N LEU A 104 -1.07 -5.44 13.99
CA LEU A 104 -0.40 -5.06 12.74
C LEU A 104 0.78 -5.98 12.35
N GLY A 105 1.31 -6.78 13.28
CA GLY A 105 2.38 -7.74 13.00
C GLY A 105 2.04 -8.79 11.93
N PRO A 106 0.99 -9.62 12.12
CA PRO A 106 0.53 -10.57 11.11
C PRO A 106 0.18 -9.92 9.77
N ILE A 107 -0.37 -8.70 9.80
CA ILE A 107 -0.71 -7.91 8.61
C ILE A 107 0.57 -7.55 7.84
N ALA A 108 1.59 -7.02 8.53
CA ALA A 108 2.89 -6.74 7.92
C ALA A 108 3.56 -8.00 7.34
N THR A 109 3.42 -9.15 8.01
CA THR A 109 3.88 -10.45 7.47
C THR A 109 3.18 -10.81 6.16
N ALA A 110 1.86 -10.65 6.08
CA ALA A 110 1.10 -10.90 4.85
C ALA A 110 1.52 -9.94 3.71
N ILE A 111 1.70 -8.65 4.02
CA ILE A 111 2.19 -7.63 3.06
C ILE A 111 3.57 -8.03 2.51
N LYS A 112 4.50 -8.45 3.39
CA LYS A 112 5.83 -8.95 2.98
C LYS A 112 5.71 -10.19 2.11
N ALA A 113 4.85 -11.13 2.47
CA ALA A 113 4.66 -12.40 1.76
C ALA A 113 4.12 -12.23 0.34
N ILE A 114 3.27 -11.23 0.08
CA ILE A 114 2.82 -10.92 -1.28
C ILE A 114 3.85 -10.15 -2.12
N GLY A 115 4.96 -9.74 -1.50
CA GLY A 115 6.05 -9.01 -2.17
C GLY A 115 5.69 -7.56 -2.50
N TYR A 116 4.77 -6.95 -1.76
CA TYR A 116 4.35 -5.56 -1.99
C TYR A 116 5.53 -4.58 -1.81
N ARG A 117 5.57 -3.53 -2.64
CA ARG A 117 6.66 -2.52 -2.69
C ARG A 117 6.15 -1.08 -2.69
N GLY A 118 4.84 -0.87 -2.62
CA GLY A 118 4.25 0.46 -2.59
C GLY A 118 4.27 1.08 -1.20
N TRP A 119 3.50 2.15 -1.04
CA TRP A 119 3.45 2.92 0.21
C TRP A 119 2.52 2.29 1.25
N ILE A 120 2.89 2.49 2.51
CA ILE A 120 2.00 2.38 3.66
C ILE A 120 1.77 3.80 4.15
N VAL A 121 0.54 4.27 4.04
CA VAL A 121 0.13 5.63 4.40
C VAL A 121 -0.44 5.61 5.81
N LEU A 122 -0.13 6.64 6.60
CA LEU A 122 -0.62 6.80 7.96
C LEU A 122 -1.79 7.79 7.98
N GLU A 123 -2.99 7.35 8.36
CA GLU A 123 -4.09 8.24 8.82
C GLU A 123 -4.23 8.01 10.31
N THR A 124 -3.40 8.71 11.06
CA THR A 124 -3.39 8.57 12.51
C THR A 124 -3.92 9.84 13.14
N SER A 125 -4.63 9.68 14.25
CA SER A 125 -4.97 10.79 15.12
C SER A 125 -3.70 11.42 15.73
N SER A 126 -3.87 12.57 16.38
CA SER A 126 -2.82 13.21 17.17
C SER A 126 -3.24 13.30 18.64
N PRO A 127 -3.08 12.22 19.43
CA PRO A 127 -3.54 12.17 20.82
C PRO A 127 -2.84 13.19 21.73
N SER A 128 -1.57 13.51 21.45
CA SER A 128 -0.81 14.48 22.24
C SER A 128 -1.10 15.93 21.85
N LYS A 129 -1.78 16.14 20.71
CA LYS A 129 -1.93 17.44 20.01
C LYS A 129 -0.63 17.99 19.41
N ASP A 130 0.45 17.22 19.42
CA ASP A 130 1.65 17.46 18.62
C ASP A 130 1.68 16.50 17.43
N ALA A 131 1.18 16.97 16.29
CA ALA A 131 1.07 16.15 15.09
C ALA A 131 2.42 15.63 14.57
N VAL A 132 3.50 16.39 14.76
CA VAL A 132 4.84 16.01 14.28
C VAL A 132 5.43 14.92 15.18
N ALA A 133 5.30 15.05 16.49
CA ALA A 133 5.73 14.01 17.43
C ALA A 133 4.92 12.72 17.21
N ASP A 134 3.60 12.83 17.04
CA ASP A 134 2.71 11.68 16.93
C ASP A 134 2.93 10.91 15.63
N VAL A 135 3.07 11.60 14.49
CA VAL A 135 3.37 10.93 13.22
C VAL A 135 4.77 10.31 13.24
N ARG A 136 5.76 10.92 13.90
CA ARG A 136 7.11 10.34 14.04
C ARG A 136 7.04 9.01 14.79
N ARG A 137 6.33 8.97 15.92
CA ARG A 137 6.14 7.75 16.70
C ARG A 137 5.44 6.64 15.89
N ASN A 138 4.32 6.97 15.25
CA ASN A 138 3.57 6.01 14.44
C ASN A 138 4.42 5.48 13.26
N ALA A 139 5.20 6.35 12.62
CA ALA A 139 6.08 5.96 11.52
C ALA A 139 7.26 5.08 11.98
N GLU A 140 7.83 5.33 13.17
CA GLU A 140 8.85 4.48 13.76
C GLU A 140 8.32 3.07 14.05
N PHE A 141 7.15 2.97 14.67
CA PHE A 141 6.48 1.70 14.89
C PHE A 141 6.19 0.97 13.58
N ALA A 142 5.57 1.65 12.61
CA ALA A 142 5.23 1.06 11.31
C ALA A 142 6.47 0.53 10.58
N ARG A 143 7.56 1.31 10.53
CA ARG A 143 8.84 0.84 9.96
C ARG A 143 9.39 -0.38 10.68
N GLY A 144 9.24 -0.45 12.01
CA GLY A 144 9.67 -1.58 12.82
C GLY A 144 9.04 -2.91 12.40
N LEU A 145 7.81 -2.91 11.86
CA LEU A 145 7.11 -4.11 11.40
C LEU A 145 7.75 -4.75 10.14
N PHE A 146 8.51 -3.97 9.38
CA PHE A 146 9.12 -4.37 8.10
C PHE A 146 10.63 -4.54 8.16
N LYS A 147 11.23 -4.42 9.35
CA LYS A 147 12.61 -4.85 9.60
C LYS A 147 12.72 -6.37 9.59
#